data_AF-A0A9W5XLI5-F1
#
_entry.id   AF-A0A9W5XLI5-F1
#
_cell.length_a   1.000
_cell.length_b   1.000
_cell.length_c   1.000
_cell.angle_alpha   90.00
_cell.angle_beta   90.00
_cell.angle_gamma   90.00
#
_symmetry.space_group_name_H-M   'P 1'
#
loop_
_entity.id
_entity.type
_entity.pdbx_description
1 polymer ?
#
loop_
_entity_poly.entity_id
_entity_poly.type
_entity_poly.pdbx_seq_one_letter_code
_entity_poly.pdbx_strand_id
1 'polypeptide(L)'
;MLDDQPSRQSPRGDTLRPGGGPSPPLPRTPARRTTTTLADISARLRPRDRVIAFLLSDHTALTTAQIAAVLFDSPITCGHRLYALRRMDFVNRVLRSHPGRPTQVHWVPGRLSARLVALARGEAPPTPKAVALAADRVLSDRTRRHTIETNQFFIDLLVHNRSHPQSRLTRWWSEQHTTAAFGRRIRPDGHGVWTTGHHHAGFWLEHDRGTEHHPRLRDKLEPYRRLRIDGGPDYTLLFSLPTRERERHFHHRLIDTAGHDHRIAATLATLTIATCARDRINGHGPAGPVWRLVGNGGHRLRLADLPTTNDEPGPLNPGPPAPDHDPLHELT
;
A
#
# COMPACT_ATOMS: atom_id res chain seq x y z
N MET A 1 -23.58 57.31 36.98
CA MET A 1 -24.26 58.43 36.30
C MET A 1 -23.58 59.69 36.81
N LEU A 2 -22.91 60.41 35.90
CA LEU A 2 -22.19 61.71 36.02
C LEU A 2 -20.94 61.73 36.93
N ASP A 3 -19.72 61.74 36.37
CA ASP A 3 -18.92 62.86 35.77
C ASP A 3 -18.17 63.66 36.86
N ASP A 4 -16.91 64.11 36.76
CA ASP A 4 -16.12 64.55 35.61
C ASP A 4 -14.58 64.58 35.96
N GLN A 5 -13.71 64.58 34.95
CA GLN A 5 -12.22 64.78 34.97
C GLN A 5 -11.85 66.27 35.27
N PRO A 6 -10.57 66.76 35.41
CA PRO A 6 -9.28 66.27 34.87
C PRO A 6 -8.06 66.37 35.85
N SER A 7 -6.87 65.81 35.61
CA SER A 7 -5.74 66.49 34.94
C SER A 7 -4.47 65.64 35.11
N ARG A 8 -3.81 65.20 34.04
CA ARG A 8 -2.38 64.86 34.09
C ARG A 8 -1.69 65.40 32.83
N GLN A 9 -1.05 66.55 33.01
CA GLN A 9 -0.10 67.11 32.07
C GLN A 9 1.20 66.29 32.06
N SER A 10 1.77 66.18 30.87
CA SER A 10 2.91 65.36 30.45
C SER A 10 4.23 65.68 31.18
N PRO A 11 5.16 64.71 31.30
CA PRO A 11 6.53 65.01 31.67
C PRO A 11 7.27 65.71 30.52
N ARG A 12 8.09 66.67 30.92
CA ARG A 12 8.95 67.54 30.10
C ARG A 12 9.93 66.74 29.25
N GLY A 13 10.22 67.33 28.10
CA GLY A 13 11.05 66.76 27.04
C GLY A 13 12.51 66.58 27.41
N ASP A 14 13.04 65.46 26.95
CA ASP A 14 14.48 65.25 26.79
C ASP A 14 14.88 65.76 25.40
N THR A 15 15.89 66.60 25.38
CA THR A 15 16.40 67.33 24.23
C THR A 15 16.94 66.40 23.13
N LEU A 16 16.37 66.49 21.93
CA LEU A 16 16.83 65.82 20.72
C LEU A 16 18.19 66.38 20.28
N ARG A 17 19.21 65.51 20.20
CA ARG A 17 20.40 65.73 19.37
C ARG A 17 19.97 65.82 17.90
N PRO A 18 20.39 66.83 17.13
CA PRO A 18 20.12 66.88 15.70
C PRO A 18 21.12 65.98 14.96
N GLY A 19 20.62 65.03 14.16
CA GLY A 19 21.42 64.37 13.12
C GLY A 19 21.45 62.84 13.05
N GLY A 20 20.62 62.11 13.79
CA GLY A 20 20.53 60.65 13.68
C GLY A 20 19.14 60.19 13.24
N GLY A 21 18.92 60.03 11.92
CA GLY A 21 17.70 59.39 11.43
C GLY A 21 17.61 57.93 11.93
N PRO A 22 16.41 57.41 12.25
CA PRO A 22 16.25 56.00 12.60
C PRO A 22 16.75 55.14 11.44
N SER A 23 17.77 54.32 11.70
CA SER A 23 18.28 53.37 10.71
C SER A 23 17.13 52.44 10.30
N PRO A 24 16.87 52.25 9.00
CA PRO A 24 15.84 51.32 8.56
C PRO A 24 16.19 49.92 9.08
N PRO A 25 15.21 49.13 9.54
CA PRO A 25 15.47 47.75 9.91
C PRO A 25 16.04 47.04 8.68
N LEU A 26 17.25 46.51 8.82
CA LEU A 26 17.89 45.73 7.77
C LEU A 26 16.90 44.63 7.34
N PRO A 27 16.66 44.44 6.04
CA PRO A 27 15.81 43.36 5.57
C PRO A 27 16.39 42.05 6.11
N ARG A 28 15.63 41.37 6.97
CA ARG A 28 15.94 39.99 7.38
C ARG A 28 15.98 39.17 6.10
N THR A 29 17.18 38.89 5.61
CA THR A 29 17.37 37.94 4.53
C THR A 29 16.65 36.67 4.95
N PRO A 30 15.66 36.16 4.18
CA PRO A 30 15.03 34.91 4.54
C PRO A 30 16.15 33.89 4.65
N ALA A 31 16.34 33.33 5.84
CA ALA A 31 17.34 32.30 6.06
C ALA A 31 17.12 31.26 4.96
N ARG A 32 18.11 31.10 4.08
CA ARG A 32 18.06 30.14 2.98
C ARG A 32 17.84 28.80 3.64
N ARG A 33 16.59 28.29 3.64
CA ARG A 33 16.28 26.96 4.17
C ARG A 33 17.13 26.02 3.32
N THR A 34 18.26 25.59 3.86
CA THR A 34 19.08 24.55 3.26
C THR A 34 18.14 23.38 3.07
N THR A 35 17.84 23.09 1.82
CA THR A 35 16.92 21.99 1.50
C THR A 35 17.71 20.73 1.77
N THR A 36 17.38 20.02 2.85
CA THR A 36 18.00 18.73 3.18
C THR A 36 18.03 17.86 1.95
N THR A 37 19.22 17.39 1.58
CA THR A 37 19.46 16.54 0.42
C THR A 37 19.54 15.07 0.82
N LEU A 38 19.50 14.16 -0.16
CA LEU A 38 19.73 12.73 0.09
C LEU A 38 21.13 12.46 0.65
N ALA A 39 22.13 13.23 0.21
CA ALA A 39 23.50 13.11 0.72
C ALA A 39 23.55 13.43 2.23
N ASP A 40 22.88 14.50 2.66
CA ASP A 40 22.86 14.95 4.07
C ASP A 40 22.30 13.90 5.04
N ILE A 41 21.37 13.05 4.57
CA ILE A 41 20.71 12.05 5.41
C ILE A 41 21.22 10.63 5.17
N SER A 42 22.06 10.41 4.16
CA SER A 42 22.51 9.08 3.72
C SER A 42 23.10 8.25 4.85
N ALA A 43 24.04 8.81 5.61
CA ALA A 43 24.69 8.17 6.76
C ALA A 43 23.73 7.83 7.92
N ARG A 44 22.53 8.44 7.92
CA ARG A 44 21.51 8.23 8.96
C ARG A 44 20.45 7.22 8.53
N LEU A 45 20.39 6.84 7.25
CA LEU A 45 19.45 5.85 6.73
C LEU A 45 19.98 4.44 6.95
N ARG A 46 19.07 3.54 7.31
CA ARG A 46 19.29 2.10 7.46
C ARG A 46 18.63 1.38 6.27
N PRO A 47 19.04 0.16 5.92
CA PRO A 47 18.42 -0.61 4.84
C PRO A 47 16.89 -0.73 5.01
N ARG A 48 16.44 -0.96 6.24
CA ARG A 48 15.02 -0.93 6.60
C ARG A 48 14.27 0.35 6.22
N ASP A 49 14.90 1.52 6.32
CA ASP A 49 14.23 2.77 5.94
C ASP A 49 14.07 2.86 4.42
N ARG A 50 15.01 2.28 3.65
CA ARG A 50 14.87 2.15 2.20
C ARG A 50 13.73 1.21 1.84
N VAL A 51 13.57 0.09 2.55
CA VAL A 51 12.37 -0.77 2.40
C VAL A 51 11.08 0.01 2.66
N ILE A 52 11.03 0.82 3.72
CA ILE A 52 9.87 1.69 3.98
C ILE A 52 9.62 2.62 2.78
N ALA A 53 10.67 3.20 2.19
CA ALA A 53 10.54 4.06 1.02
C ALA A 53 9.92 3.34 -0.18
N PHE A 54 10.40 2.14 -0.52
CA PHE A 54 9.86 1.33 -1.61
C PHE A 54 8.41 0.92 -1.34
N LEU A 55 8.11 0.37 -0.16
CA LEU A 55 6.75 -0.04 0.21
C LEU A 55 5.74 1.13 0.14
N LEU A 56 6.12 2.30 0.63
CA LEU A 56 5.24 3.48 0.57
C LEU A 56 5.07 4.01 -0.85
N SER A 57 6.12 3.93 -1.67
CA SER A 57 6.06 4.35 -3.08
C SER A 57 5.13 3.45 -3.88
N ASP A 58 5.19 2.13 -3.65
CA ASP A 58 4.42 1.16 -4.45
C ASP A 58 2.99 0.99 -3.98
N HIS A 59 2.74 1.14 -2.68
CA HIS A 59 1.46 0.83 -2.05
C HIS A 59 0.74 2.04 -1.45
N THR A 60 1.16 3.25 -1.83
CA THR A 60 0.56 4.56 -1.51
C THR A 60 0.66 4.95 -0.02
N ALA A 61 0.11 4.15 0.88
CA ALA A 61 0.06 4.43 2.31
C ALA A 61 0.06 3.16 3.16
N LEU A 62 0.75 3.22 4.31
CA LEU A 62 0.75 2.16 5.32
C LEU A 62 0.54 2.74 6.72
N THR A 63 -0.03 1.93 7.62
CA THR A 63 -0.17 2.31 9.03
C THR A 63 1.11 2.01 9.82
N THR A 64 1.28 2.65 10.98
CA THR A 64 2.38 2.31 11.90
C THR A 64 2.37 0.83 12.28
N ALA A 65 1.20 0.22 12.47
CA ALA A 65 1.06 -1.19 12.82
C ALA A 65 1.54 -2.11 11.68
N GLN A 66 1.16 -1.80 10.44
CA GLN A 66 1.61 -2.55 9.26
C GLN A 66 3.14 -2.50 9.10
N ILE A 67 3.72 -1.30 9.20
CA ILE A 67 5.18 -1.12 9.11
C ILE A 67 5.88 -1.83 10.27
N ALA A 68 5.35 -1.70 11.48
CA ALA A 68 5.92 -2.34 12.67
C ALA A 68 5.95 -3.86 12.54
N ALA A 69 4.83 -4.47 12.13
CA ALA A 69 4.70 -5.93 12.05
C ALA A 69 5.77 -6.58 11.15
N VAL A 70 6.12 -5.91 10.05
CA VAL A 70 7.10 -6.43 9.09
C VAL A 70 8.54 -6.07 9.47
N LEU A 71 8.78 -4.83 9.90
CA LEU A 71 10.14 -4.27 9.94
C LEU A 71 10.69 -3.99 11.34
N PHE A 72 9.90 -4.22 12.39
CA PHE A 72 10.29 -3.92 13.76
C PHE A 72 9.84 -5.03 14.72
N ASP A 73 10.52 -5.13 15.85
CA ASP A 73 10.12 -5.99 16.96
C ASP A 73 9.23 -5.25 17.97
N SER A 74 9.26 -3.91 17.94
CA SER A 74 8.48 -3.04 18.81
C SER A 74 7.75 -1.95 18.02
N PRO A 75 6.41 -1.84 18.16
CA PRO A 75 5.64 -0.74 17.58
C PRO A 75 6.08 0.64 18.07
N ILE A 76 6.58 0.74 19.30
CA ILE A 76 7.08 1.99 19.89
C ILE A 76 8.36 2.42 19.15
N THR A 77 9.31 1.50 18.98
CA THR A 77 10.55 1.76 18.23
C THR A 77 10.27 2.12 16.78
N CYS A 78 9.29 1.45 16.15
CA CYS A 78 8.80 1.81 14.82
C CYS A 78 8.29 3.26 14.79
N GLY A 79 7.42 3.63 15.73
CA GLY A 79 6.90 4.99 15.87
C GLY A 79 8.02 6.03 15.98
N HIS A 80 8.95 5.86 16.92
CA HIS A 80 10.10 6.76 17.09
C HIS A 80 10.93 6.88 15.79
N ARG A 81 11.17 5.77 15.08
CA ARG A 81 11.91 5.80 13.83
C ARG A 81 11.16 6.55 12.74
N LEU A 82 9.87 6.30 12.55
CA LEU A 82 9.05 6.99 11.55
C LEU A 82 8.96 8.50 11.82
N TYR A 83 8.89 8.91 13.09
CA TYR A 83 8.99 10.33 13.47
C TYR A 83 10.35 10.94 13.13
N ALA A 84 11.45 10.22 13.38
CA ALA A 84 12.79 10.68 13.00
C ALA A 84 12.94 10.82 11.48
N LEU A 85 12.46 9.84 10.70
CA LEU A 85 12.43 9.89 9.23
C LEU A 85 11.60 11.08 8.72
N ARG A 86 10.47 11.35 9.36
CA ARG A 86 9.63 12.50 9.01
C ARG A 86 10.32 13.84 9.26
N ARG A 87 11.06 13.98 10.37
CA ARG A 87 11.84 15.20 10.65
C ARG A 87 12.91 15.48 9.60
N MET A 88 13.30 14.47 8.83
CA MET A 88 14.27 14.56 7.74
C MET A 88 13.61 14.74 6.36
N ASP A 89 12.29 14.91 6.27
CA ASP A 89 11.54 14.93 4.99
C ASP A 89 11.68 13.62 4.17
N PHE A 90 12.04 12.53 4.84
CA PHE A 90 12.17 11.22 4.21
C PHE A 90 10.82 10.54 4.04
N VAL A 91 9.97 10.54 5.06
CA VAL A 91 8.55 10.13 4.95
C VAL A 91 7.65 11.27 5.39
N ASN A 92 6.37 11.24 5.02
CA ASN A 92 5.37 12.15 5.56
C ASN A 92 4.23 11.38 6.23
N ARG A 93 3.39 12.09 6.99
CA ARG A 93 2.21 11.52 7.64
C ARG A 93 0.97 12.27 7.21
N VAL A 94 -0.11 11.51 7.09
CA VAL A 94 -1.45 11.98 6.85
C VAL A 94 -2.32 11.51 8.02
N LEU A 95 -3.05 12.44 8.63
CA LEU A 95 -3.91 12.16 9.78
C LEU A 95 -5.36 12.14 9.34
N ARG A 96 -6.11 11.12 9.77
CA ARG A 96 -7.55 11.09 9.61
C ARG A 96 -8.24 10.99 10.95
N SER A 97 -8.91 12.08 11.31
CA SER A 97 -9.84 12.10 12.44
C SER A 97 -11.24 11.82 11.94
N HIS A 98 -11.97 10.97 12.65
CA HIS A 98 -13.40 10.78 12.44
C HIS A 98 -14.08 10.91 13.80
N PRO A 99 -15.19 11.66 13.93
CA PRO A 99 -15.90 11.79 15.18
C PRO A 99 -16.20 10.42 15.80
N GLY A 100 -15.88 10.24 17.09
CA GLY A 100 -16.10 8.98 17.80
C GLY A 100 -15.13 7.85 17.45
N ARG A 101 -14.07 8.08 16.66
CA ARG A 101 -13.02 7.08 16.38
C ARG A 101 -11.62 7.63 16.68
N PRO A 102 -10.68 6.78 17.14
CA PRO A 102 -9.29 7.18 17.26
C PRO A 102 -8.72 7.69 15.92
N THR A 103 -7.90 8.74 15.98
CA THR A 103 -7.22 9.27 14.80
C THR A 103 -6.29 8.21 14.23
N GLN A 104 -6.45 7.91 12.95
CA GLN A 104 -5.58 6.97 12.24
C GLN A 104 -4.44 7.73 11.55
N VAL A 105 -3.21 7.24 11.76
CA VAL A 105 -2.00 7.77 11.13
C VAL A 105 -1.65 6.89 9.95
N HIS A 106 -1.55 7.52 8.77
CA HIS A 106 -1.07 6.90 7.55
C HIS A 106 0.26 7.52 7.16
N TRP A 107 1.27 6.69 6.94
CA TRP A 107 2.57 7.10 6.43
C TRP A 107 2.55 7.06 4.91
N VAL A 108 3.15 8.06 4.29
CA VAL A 108 3.21 8.24 2.83
C VAL A 108 4.64 8.67 2.44
N PRO A 109 5.04 8.56 1.16
CA PRO A 109 6.35 9.00 0.73
C PRO A 109 6.62 10.48 1.09
N GLY A 110 7.83 10.76 1.56
CA GLY A 110 8.35 12.12 1.68
C GLY A 110 9.09 12.51 0.40
N ARG A 111 9.56 13.75 0.31
CA ARG A 111 10.27 14.23 -0.90
C ARG A 111 11.55 13.44 -1.14
N LEU A 112 12.27 13.11 -0.09
CA LEU A 112 13.54 12.39 -0.20
C LEU A 112 13.33 10.91 -0.50
N SER A 113 12.35 10.23 0.12
CA SER A 113 12.07 8.83 -0.24
C SER A 113 11.58 8.69 -1.68
N ALA A 114 10.69 9.59 -2.12
CA ALA A 114 10.18 9.58 -3.50
C ALA A 114 11.30 9.80 -4.53
N ARG A 115 12.24 10.71 -4.23
CA ARG A 115 13.45 10.90 -5.04
C ARG A 115 14.35 9.66 -5.03
N LEU A 116 14.58 9.06 -3.86
CA LEU A 116 15.42 7.87 -3.73
C LEU A 116 14.88 6.71 -4.58
N VAL A 117 13.59 6.42 -4.48
CA VAL A 117 12.95 5.32 -5.22
C VAL A 117 12.97 5.58 -6.73
N ALA A 118 12.65 6.81 -7.16
CA ALA A 118 12.71 7.16 -8.59
C ALA A 118 14.12 6.97 -9.16
N LEU A 119 15.15 7.44 -8.46
CA LEU A 119 16.55 7.27 -8.90
C LEU A 119 16.96 5.80 -8.92
N ALA A 120 16.54 4.99 -7.93
CA ALA A 120 16.81 3.56 -7.91
C ALA A 120 16.17 2.83 -9.10
N ARG A 121 15.06 3.34 -9.62
CA ARG A 121 14.35 2.83 -10.82
C ARG A 121 14.84 3.43 -12.14
N GLY A 122 15.81 4.35 -12.12
CA GLY A 122 16.23 5.09 -13.31
C GLY A 122 15.17 6.07 -13.82
N GLU A 123 14.20 6.44 -12.99
CA GLU A 123 13.11 7.36 -13.32
C GLU A 123 13.45 8.81 -12.95
N ALA A 124 12.77 9.76 -13.60
CA ALA A 124 12.86 11.17 -13.23
C ALA A 124 12.23 11.42 -11.86
N PRO A 125 12.95 12.02 -10.89
CA PRO A 125 12.39 12.29 -9.57
C PRO A 125 11.13 13.18 -9.62
N PRO A 126 10.09 12.86 -8.84
CA PRO A 126 8.88 13.66 -8.82
C PRO A 126 9.12 15.05 -8.23
N THR A 127 8.37 16.04 -8.71
CA THR A 127 8.43 17.39 -8.16
C THR A 127 7.87 17.43 -6.72
N PRO A 128 8.30 18.38 -5.87
CA PRO A 128 7.74 18.56 -4.53
C PRO A 128 6.21 18.70 -4.53
N LYS A 129 5.65 19.39 -5.53
CA LYS A 129 4.21 19.55 -5.72
C LYS A 129 3.52 18.22 -6.03
N ALA A 130 4.12 17.37 -6.86
CA ALA A 130 3.57 16.06 -7.19
C ALA A 130 3.53 15.15 -5.94
N VAL A 131 4.58 15.16 -5.12
CA VAL A 131 4.63 14.39 -3.86
C VAL A 131 3.56 14.89 -2.87
N ALA A 132 3.41 16.20 -2.71
CA ALA A 132 2.38 16.79 -1.86
C ALA A 132 0.97 16.42 -2.33
N LEU A 133 0.69 16.55 -3.64
CA LEU A 133 -0.60 16.17 -4.21
C LEU A 133 -0.90 14.67 -4.05
N ALA A 134 0.10 13.80 -4.16
CA ALA A 134 -0.07 12.38 -3.89
C ALA A 134 -0.46 12.11 -2.44
N ALA A 135 0.16 12.81 -1.47
CA ALA A 135 -0.23 12.73 -0.06
C ALA A 135 -1.66 13.26 0.19
N ASP A 136 -2.06 14.35 -0.47
CA ASP A 136 -3.42 14.91 -0.33
C ASP A 136 -4.48 14.00 -0.95
N ARG A 137 -4.16 13.30 -2.05
CA ARG A 137 -5.02 12.25 -2.62
C ARG A 137 -5.25 11.14 -1.63
N VAL A 138 -4.25 10.82 -0.80
CA VAL A 138 -4.49 9.92 0.32
C VAL A 138 -5.63 10.50 1.15
N LEU A 139 -5.72 11.77 1.55
CA LEU A 139 -6.88 12.26 2.33
C LEU A 139 -8.24 12.19 1.62
N SER A 140 -8.30 12.41 0.31
CA SER A 140 -9.56 12.51 -0.42
C SER A 140 -10.15 11.17 -0.88
N ASP A 141 -9.34 10.11 -0.96
CA ASP A 141 -9.79 8.88 -1.63
C ASP A 141 -10.75 8.01 -0.79
N ARG A 142 -11.92 7.70 -1.35
CA ARG A 142 -12.94 6.80 -0.77
C ARG A 142 -12.50 5.34 -0.85
N THR A 143 -11.62 4.99 -1.79
CA THR A 143 -11.07 3.62 -1.98
C THR A 143 -9.91 3.30 -1.05
N ARG A 144 -9.33 4.28 -0.34
CA ARG A 144 -8.18 4.07 0.55
C ARG A 144 -8.41 3.04 1.66
N ARG A 145 -9.63 2.92 2.19
CA ARG A 145 -9.91 1.88 3.19
C ARG A 145 -9.74 0.48 2.57
N HIS A 146 -10.17 0.33 1.33
CA HIS A 146 -9.94 -0.89 0.56
C HIS A 146 -8.45 -1.07 0.26
N THR A 147 -7.71 -0.02 -0.11
CA THR A 147 -6.24 -0.11 -0.28
C THR A 147 -5.51 -0.53 0.99
N ILE A 148 -5.84 0.05 2.15
CA ILE A 148 -5.21 -0.31 3.43
C ILE A 148 -5.55 -1.74 3.85
N GLU A 149 -6.79 -2.18 3.65
CA GLU A 149 -7.22 -3.56 3.94
C GLU A 149 -6.57 -4.56 2.96
N THR A 150 -6.40 -4.18 1.69
CA THR A 150 -5.67 -4.96 0.68
C THR A 150 -4.19 -5.05 1.04
N ASN A 151 -3.56 -3.94 1.43
CA ASN A 151 -2.18 -3.94 1.89
C ASN A 151 -2.01 -4.86 3.11
N GLN A 152 -3.00 -4.92 4.01
CA GLN A 152 -2.94 -5.82 5.16
C GLN A 152 -2.78 -7.29 4.75
N PHE A 153 -3.44 -7.73 3.68
CA PHE A 153 -3.28 -9.10 3.17
C PHE A 153 -1.81 -9.44 2.88
N PHE A 154 -1.12 -8.58 2.15
CA PHE A 154 0.29 -8.80 1.81
C PHE A 154 1.22 -8.59 3.01
N ILE A 155 0.89 -7.67 3.92
CA ILE A 155 1.59 -7.52 5.20
C ILE A 155 1.50 -8.81 6.01
N ASP A 156 0.34 -9.47 6.07
CA ASP A 156 0.19 -10.73 6.80
C ASP A 156 1.03 -11.86 6.17
N LEU A 157 1.22 -11.85 4.85
CA LEU A 157 2.16 -12.75 4.17
C LEU A 157 3.62 -12.44 4.55
N LEU A 158 4.02 -11.16 4.54
CA LEU A 158 5.37 -10.75 4.97
C LEU A 158 5.65 -11.10 6.44
N VAL A 159 4.64 -10.98 7.31
CA VAL A 159 4.73 -11.40 8.71
C VAL A 159 4.88 -12.92 8.81
N HIS A 160 4.14 -13.68 8.00
CA HIS A 160 4.26 -15.14 7.97
C HIS A 160 5.68 -15.61 7.61
N ASN A 161 6.37 -14.92 6.68
CA ASN A 161 7.76 -15.22 6.32
C ASN A 161 8.71 -15.21 7.53
N ARG A 162 8.46 -14.33 8.52
CA ARG A 162 9.35 -14.17 9.69
C ARG A 162 9.46 -15.45 10.54
N SER A 163 8.39 -16.24 10.61
CA SER A 163 8.36 -17.50 11.36
C SER A 163 8.48 -18.73 10.47
N HIS A 164 8.50 -18.55 9.14
CA HIS A 164 8.57 -19.63 8.15
C HIS A 164 9.66 -19.31 7.11
N PRO A 165 10.95 -19.55 7.41
CA PRO A 165 12.07 -19.15 6.55
C PRO A 165 12.03 -19.76 5.14
N GLN A 166 11.33 -20.89 4.96
CA GLN A 166 11.16 -21.53 3.66
C GLN A 166 10.07 -20.88 2.78
N SER A 167 9.27 -19.98 3.36
CA SER A 167 8.16 -19.31 2.70
C SER A 167 8.46 -17.82 2.53
N ARG A 168 8.26 -17.29 1.32
CA ARG A 168 8.60 -15.91 1.00
C ARG A 168 7.63 -15.30 -0.01
N LEU A 169 7.22 -14.06 0.23
CA LEU A 169 6.54 -13.23 -0.77
C LEU A 169 7.63 -12.58 -1.63
N THR A 170 7.89 -13.15 -2.81
CA THR A 170 9.01 -12.75 -3.68
C THR A 170 8.62 -11.70 -4.73
N ARG A 171 7.33 -11.40 -4.86
CA ARG A 171 6.82 -10.28 -5.66
C ARG A 171 5.57 -9.73 -5.00
N TRP A 172 5.44 -8.41 -4.92
CA TRP A 172 4.19 -7.73 -4.57
C TRP A 172 4.00 -6.51 -5.47
N TRP A 173 2.98 -6.53 -6.30
CA TRP A 173 2.56 -5.39 -7.11
C TRP A 173 1.21 -4.86 -6.62
N SER A 174 1.10 -3.54 -6.50
CA SER A 174 -0.17 -2.87 -6.20
C SER A 174 -1.13 -2.95 -7.39
N GLU A 175 -2.40 -2.55 -7.19
CA GLU A 175 -3.37 -2.34 -8.28
C GLU A 175 -2.78 -1.48 -9.41
N GLN A 176 -2.14 -0.36 -9.06
CA GLN A 176 -1.59 0.58 -10.05
C GLN A 176 -0.48 -0.06 -10.86
N HIS A 177 0.48 -0.71 -10.20
CA HIS A 177 1.57 -1.41 -10.88
C HIS A 177 1.01 -2.54 -11.75
N THR A 178 0.16 -3.40 -11.21
CA THR A 178 -0.39 -4.54 -11.94
C THR A 178 -1.20 -4.07 -13.15
N THR A 179 -2.06 -3.08 -12.97
CA THR A 179 -2.85 -2.49 -14.07
C THR A 179 -1.93 -1.95 -15.18
N ALA A 180 -0.82 -1.30 -14.83
CA ALA A 180 0.14 -0.79 -15.80
C ALA A 180 0.89 -1.93 -16.52
N ALA A 181 1.40 -2.92 -15.77
CA ALA A 181 2.15 -4.07 -16.29
C ALA A 181 1.33 -4.89 -17.32
N PHE A 182 0.01 -4.94 -17.16
CA PHE A 182 -0.89 -5.66 -18.06
C PHE A 182 -1.64 -4.76 -19.05
N GLY A 183 -1.14 -3.55 -19.32
CA GLY A 183 -1.71 -2.65 -20.33
C GLY A 183 -3.19 -2.31 -20.08
N ARG A 184 -3.59 -2.25 -18.79
CA ARG A 184 -4.96 -1.98 -18.31
C ARG A 184 -6.00 -3.05 -18.69
N ARG A 185 -5.58 -4.25 -19.13
CA ARG A 185 -6.46 -5.38 -19.45
C ARG A 185 -7.16 -5.94 -18.21
N ILE A 186 -6.45 -5.97 -17.08
CA ILE A 186 -6.96 -6.37 -15.76
C ILE A 186 -6.67 -5.28 -14.73
N ARG A 187 -7.40 -5.30 -13.62
CA ARG A 187 -7.23 -4.37 -12.49
C ARG A 187 -7.44 -5.10 -11.15
N PRO A 188 -6.58 -6.07 -10.81
CA PRO A 188 -6.64 -6.71 -9.50
C PRO A 188 -6.27 -5.69 -8.43
N ASP A 189 -6.78 -5.90 -7.22
CA ASP A 189 -6.43 -5.07 -6.05
C ASP A 189 -4.94 -5.23 -5.69
N GLY A 190 -4.35 -6.38 -6.02
CA GLY A 190 -2.92 -6.61 -6.01
C GLY A 190 -2.50 -7.91 -6.69
N HIS A 191 -1.21 -8.07 -6.90
CA HIS A 191 -0.59 -9.30 -7.41
C HIS A 191 0.55 -9.71 -6.51
N GLY A 192 0.71 -11.02 -6.30
CA GLY A 192 1.87 -11.54 -5.60
C GLY A 192 2.36 -12.86 -6.16
N VAL A 193 3.62 -13.17 -5.84
CA VAL A 193 4.21 -14.50 -6.03
C VAL A 193 4.65 -15.00 -4.66
N TRP A 194 4.03 -16.07 -4.21
CA TRP A 194 4.36 -16.76 -2.97
C TRP A 194 5.26 -17.96 -3.27
N THR A 195 6.45 -17.97 -2.68
CA THR A 195 7.43 -19.03 -2.87
C THR A 195 7.51 -19.88 -1.62
N THR A 196 7.52 -21.20 -1.75
CA THR A 196 7.80 -22.15 -0.66
C THR A 196 8.71 -23.27 -1.17
N GLY A 197 9.96 -23.27 -0.72
CA GLY A 197 11.00 -24.14 -1.32
C GLY A 197 11.17 -23.84 -2.81
N HIS A 198 10.91 -24.83 -3.67
CA HIS A 198 10.96 -24.69 -5.13
C HIS A 198 9.60 -24.37 -5.77
N HIS A 199 8.53 -24.27 -4.99
CA HIS A 199 7.18 -24.01 -5.50
C HIS A 199 6.87 -22.52 -5.53
N HIS A 200 6.34 -22.04 -6.66
CA HIS A 200 5.93 -20.65 -6.85
C HIS A 200 4.44 -20.55 -7.17
N ALA A 201 3.66 -20.04 -6.22
CA ALA A 201 2.25 -19.74 -6.40
C ALA A 201 2.07 -18.27 -6.76
N GLY A 202 1.93 -17.99 -8.06
CA GLY A 202 1.53 -16.68 -8.56
C GLY A 202 0.03 -16.47 -8.44
N PHE A 203 -0.39 -15.29 -7.99
CA PHE A 203 -1.82 -15.02 -7.74
C PHE A 203 -2.24 -13.59 -8.06
N TRP A 204 -3.50 -13.43 -8.43
CA TRP A 204 -4.25 -12.18 -8.43
C TRP A 204 -5.05 -12.07 -7.14
N LEU A 205 -5.18 -10.88 -6.56
CA LEU A 205 -6.02 -10.64 -5.39
C LEU A 205 -7.19 -9.71 -5.73
N GLU A 206 -8.38 -10.16 -5.35
CA GLU A 206 -9.60 -9.38 -5.25
C GLU A 206 -10.05 -9.36 -3.78
N HIS A 207 -9.86 -8.22 -3.13
CA HIS A 207 -10.24 -7.97 -1.75
C HIS A 207 -11.65 -7.39 -1.68
N ASP A 208 -12.63 -8.26 -1.45
CA ASP A 208 -14.01 -7.86 -1.36
C ASP A 208 -14.35 -7.35 0.05
N ARG A 209 -15.02 -6.20 0.10
CA ARG A 209 -15.48 -5.57 1.34
C ARG A 209 -16.93 -5.87 1.69
N GLY A 210 -17.60 -6.70 0.89
CA GLY A 210 -19.03 -6.99 1.05
C GLY A 210 -19.95 -5.91 0.48
N THR A 211 -19.39 -4.86 -0.12
CA THR A 211 -20.17 -3.71 -0.63
C THR A 211 -20.67 -3.89 -2.05
N GLU A 212 -20.06 -4.81 -2.82
CA GLU A 212 -20.48 -5.11 -4.18
C GLU A 212 -21.49 -6.26 -4.21
N HIS A 213 -22.40 -6.28 -5.19
CA HIS A 213 -23.30 -7.40 -5.40
C HIS A 213 -22.60 -8.53 -6.19
N HIS A 214 -23.03 -9.78 -5.98
CA HIS A 214 -22.41 -10.96 -6.61
C HIS A 214 -22.30 -10.92 -8.15
N PRO A 215 -23.26 -10.36 -8.91
CA PRO A 215 -23.09 -10.22 -10.37
C PRO A 215 -21.86 -9.39 -10.75
N ARG A 216 -21.60 -8.31 -10.01
CA ARG A 216 -20.43 -7.45 -10.24
C ARG A 216 -19.11 -8.19 -9.95
N LEU A 217 -19.07 -9.05 -8.93
CA LEU A 217 -17.90 -9.89 -8.67
C LEU A 217 -17.65 -10.90 -9.79
N ARG A 218 -18.72 -11.42 -10.41
CA ARG A 218 -18.62 -12.33 -11.56
C ARG A 218 -18.15 -11.60 -12.82
N ASP A 219 -18.61 -10.38 -13.05
CA ASP A 219 -18.20 -9.58 -14.20
C ASP A 219 -16.69 -9.26 -14.17
N LYS A 220 -16.06 -9.29 -12.99
CA LYS A 220 -14.60 -9.18 -12.84
C LYS A 220 -13.84 -10.35 -13.47
N LEU A 221 -14.47 -11.52 -13.67
CA LEU A 221 -13.77 -12.73 -14.14
C LEU A 221 -13.41 -12.68 -15.63
N GLU A 222 -14.25 -12.07 -16.46
CA GLU A 222 -14.09 -12.05 -17.92
C GLU A 222 -12.77 -11.39 -18.37
N PRO A 223 -12.33 -10.23 -17.81
CA PRO A 223 -11.01 -9.68 -18.09
C PRO A 223 -9.85 -10.64 -17.81
N TYR A 224 -9.89 -11.38 -16.70
CA TYR A 224 -8.84 -12.38 -16.38
C TYR A 224 -8.87 -13.55 -17.36
N ARG A 225 -10.07 -14.02 -17.72
CA ARG A 225 -10.22 -15.09 -18.73
C ARG A 225 -9.62 -14.69 -20.07
N ARG A 226 -9.92 -13.48 -20.55
CA ARG A 226 -9.35 -12.95 -21.80
C ARG A 226 -7.84 -12.86 -21.73
N LEU A 227 -7.31 -12.30 -20.63
CA LEU A 227 -5.87 -12.25 -20.41
C LEU A 227 -5.23 -13.63 -20.52
N ARG A 228 -5.84 -14.66 -19.91
CA ARG A 228 -5.34 -16.04 -20.00
C ARG A 228 -5.37 -16.58 -21.43
N ILE A 229 -6.46 -16.38 -22.16
CA ILE A 229 -6.60 -16.83 -23.56
C ILE A 229 -5.57 -16.14 -24.47
N ASP A 230 -5.25 -14.88 -24.19
CA ASP A 230 -4.26 -14.11 -24.95
C ASP A 230 -2.80 -14.50 -24.65
N GLY A 231 -2.56 -15.49 -23.78
CA GLY A 231 -1.22 -15.94 -23.38
C GLY A 231 -0.68 -15.30 -22.09
N GLY A 232 -1.57 -14.77 -21.25
CA GLY A 232 -1.23 -14.36 -19.89
C GLY A 232 -1.02 -15.55 -18.94
N PRO A 233 -0.48 -15.32 -17.73
CA PRO A 233 -0.11 -16.37 -16.80
C PRO A 233 -1.34 -17.07 -16.19
N ASP A 234 -1.22 -18.35 -15.86
CA ASP A 234 -2.22 -19.15 -15.12
C ASP A 234 -2.28 -18.85 -13.61
N TYR A 235 -2.13 -17.58 -13.24
CA TYR A 235 -2.14 -17.21 -11.82
C TYR A 235 -3.50 -17.46 -11.21
N THR A 236 -3.49 -17.99 -9.98
CA THR A 236 -4.73 -18.24 -9.24
C THR A 236 -5.39 -16.91 -8.90
N LEU A 237 -6.68 -16.77 -9.22
CA LEU A 237 -7.49 -15.62 -8.83
C LEU A 237 -8.05 -15.83 -7.42
N LEU A 238 -7.53 -15.07 -6.45
CA LEU A 238 -7.91 -15.12 -5.05
C LEU A 238 -9.00 -14.10 -4.74
N PHE A 239 -10.12 -14.56 -4.18
CA PHE A 239 -11.10 -13.68 -3.54
C PHE A 239 -10.98 -13.75 -2.02
N SER A 240 -10.60 -12.63 -1.40
CA SER A 240 -10.74 -12.46 0.04
C SER A 240 -12.12 -11.91 0.34
N LEU A 241 -13.00 -12.73 0.91
CA LEU A 241 -14.40 -12.39 1.19
C LEU A 241 -14.58 -12.11 2.70
N PRO A 242 -15.49 -11.21 3.09
CA PRO A 242 -15.65 -10.82 4.50
C PRO A 242 -16.20 -11.96 5.37
N THR A 243 -17.12 -12.78 4.86
CA THR A 243 -17.84 -13.78 5.65
C THR A 243 -17.97 -15.13 4.95
N ARG A 244 -18.11 -16.20 5.75
CA ARG A 244 -18.39 -17.57 5.27
C ARG A 244 -19.68 -17.65 4.45
N GLU A 245 -20.69 -16.89 4.85
CA GLU A 245 -21.97 -16.85 4.14
C GLU A 245 -21.79 -16.26 2.74
N ARG A 246 -21.03 -15.17 2.62
CA ARG A 246 -20.74 -14.54 1.33
C ARG A 246 -19.89 -15.45 0.45
N GLU A 247 -18.93 -16.17 1.02
CA GLU A 247 -18.20 -17.21 0.30
C GLU A 247 -19.11 -18.31 -0.23
N ARG A 248 -19.99 -18.85 0.62
CA ARG A 248 -20.96 -19.88 0.21
C ARG A 248 -21.87 -19.38 -0.91
N HIS A 249 -22.41 -18.16 -0.79
CA HIS A 249 -23.25 -17.57 -1.82
C HIS A 249 -22.50 -17.31 -3.12
N PHE A 250 -21.24 -16.88 -3.05
CA PHE A 250 -20.38 -16.72 -4.23
C PHE A 250 -20.18 -18.04 -4.97
N HIS A 251 -19.79 -19.11 -4.27
CA HIS A 251 -19.63 -20.45 -4.86
C HIS A 251 -20.94 -20.98 -5.46
N HIS A 252 -22.03 -20.90 -4.70
CA HIS A 252 -23.34 -21.36 -5.17
C HIS A 252 -23.77 -20.64 -6.45
N ARG A 253 -23.67 -19.31 -6.48
CA ARG A 253 -24.05 -18.51 -7.65
C ARG A 253 -23.15 -18.75 -8.85
N LEU A 254 -21.85 -18.96 -8.65
CA LEU A 254 -20.94 -19.30 -9.75
C LEU A 254 -21.30 -20.63 -10.40
N ILE A 255 -21.51 -21.68 -9.61
CA ILE A 255 -21.85 -23.02 -10.11
C ILE A 255 -23.23 -23.01 -10.78
N ASP A 256 -24.23 -22.41 -10.13
CA ASP A 256 -25.59 -22.27 -10.65
C ASP A 256 -25.62 -21.52 -12.00
N THR A 257 -24.88 -20.40 -12.09
CA THR A 257 -24.78 -19.65 -13.35
C THR A 257 -24.04 -20.45 -14.42
N ALA A 258 -22.97 -21.18 -14.07
CA ALA A 258 -22.21 -22.00 -15.02
C ALA A 258 -23.07 -23.12 -15.66
N GLY A 259 -24.12 -23.59 -14.99
CA GLY A 259 -25.05 -24.57 -15.54
C GLY A 259 -25.91 -24.04 -16.70
N HIS A 260 -26.05 -22.72 -16.83
CA HIS A 260 -26.97 -22.09 -17.80
C HIS A 260 -26.29 -21.02 -18.69
N ASP A 261 -25.11 -20.53 -18.30
CA ASP A 261 -24.32 -19.54 -19.05
C ASP A 261 -22.97 -20.14 -19.46
N HIS A 262 -22.84 -20.44 -20.75
CA HIS A 262 -21.64 -21.03 -21.33
C HIS A 262 -20.39 -20.15 -21.13
N ARG A 263 -20.53 -18.82 -21.02
CA ARG A 263 -19.39 -17.92 -20.78
C ARG A 263 -18.80 -18.13 -19.40
N ILE A 264 -19.64 -18.38 -18.40
CA ILE A 264 -19.19 -18.67 -17.04
C ILE A 264 -18.60 -20.09 -16.96
N ALA A 265 -19.21 -21.07 -17.62
CA ALA A 265 -18.63 -22.41 -17.74
C ALA A 265 -17.22 -22.36 -18.36
N ALA A 266 -17.06 -21.65 -19.47
CA ALA A 266 -15.76 -21.45 -20.11
C ALA A 266 -14.77 -20.69 -19.22
N THR A 267 -15.25 -19.75 -18.39
CA THR A 267 -14.42 -19.03 -17.41
C THR A 267 -13.88 -19.97 -16.33
N LEU A 268 -14.74 -20.82 -15.75
CA LEU A 268 -14.34 -21.79 -14.73
C LEU A 268 -13.43 -22.90 -15.28
N ALA A 269 -13.53 -23.20 -16.58
CA ALA A 269 -12.60 -24.11 -17.26
C ALA A 269 -11.24 -23.47 -17.58
N THR A 270 -11.15 -22.13 -17.61
CA THR A 270 -9.93 -21.40 -18.00
C THR A 270 -9.16 -20.86 -16.81
N LEU A 271 -9.84 -20.53 -15.70
CA LEU A 271 -9.26 -19.86 -14.56
C LEU A 271 -9.25 -20.75 -13.31
N THR A 272 -8.13 -20.75 -12.61
CA THR A 272 -8.07 -21.25 -11.23
C THR A 272 -8.57 -20.16 -10.28
N ILE A 273 -9.69 -20.42 -9.59
CA ILE A 273 -10.28 -19.46 -8.63
C ILE A 273 -10.26 -20.07 -7.22
N ALA A 274 -9.67 -19.35 -6.27
CA ALA A 274 -9.70 -19.72 -4.85
C ALA A 274 -10.33 -18.61 -4.01
N THR A 275 -11.03 -18.99 -2.94
CA THR A 275 -11.68 -18.04 -2.03
C THR A 275 -11.28 -18.30 -0.59
N CYS A 276 -11.23 -17.24 0.21
CA CYS A 276 -11.18 -17.35 1.66
C CYS A 276 -12.26 -16.46 2.30
N ALA A 277 -12.70 -16.86 3.49
CA ALA A 277 -13.62 -16.09 4.31
C ALA A 277 -12.87 -15.53 5.52
N ARG A 278 -12.81 -14.21 5.66
CA ARG A 278 -11.99 -13.54 6.70
C ARG A 278 -12.47 -13.77 8.12
N ASP A 279 -13.78 -13.96 8.31
CA ASP A 279 -14.37 -14.39 9.59
C ASP A 279 -14.04 -15.84 9.99
N ARG A 280 -13.35 -16.59 9.11
CA ARG A 280 -12.87 -17.96 9.35
C ARG A 280 -11.38 -18.03 9.66
N ILE A 281 -10.67 -16.91 9.58
CA ILE A 281 -9.23 -16.83 9.81
C ILE A 281 -8.98 -16.97 11.33
N ASN A 282 -9.09 -18.21 11.83
CA ASN A 282 -8.97 -18.59 13.24
C ASN A 282 -7.50 -18.61 13.67
N GLY A 283 -6.83 -17.45 13.62
CA GLY A 283 -5.40 -17.32 13.96
C GLY A 283 -4.41 -17.76 12.88
N HIS A 284 -4.90 -18.26 11.75
CA HIS A 284 -4.07 -18.44 10.55
C HIS A 284 -3.90 -17.11 9.80
N GLY A 285 -2.88 -16.98 8.96
CA GLY A 285 -2.78 -15.88 7.99
C GLY A 285 -3.27 -16.30 6.60
N PRO A 286 -3.24 -15.42 5.60
CA PRO A 286 -3.52 -15.78 4.21
C PRO A 286 -2.57 -16.83 3.64
N ALA A 287 -1.41 -17.08 4.25
CA ALA A 287 -0.53 -18.20 3.88
C ALA A 287 -1.07 -19.58 4.32
N GLY A 288 -1.93 -19.61 5.35
CA GLY A 288 -2.41 -20.84 5.96
C GLY A 288 -3.52 -21.56 5.15
N PRO A 289 -4.06 -22.68 5.68
CA PRO A 289 -5.04 -23.51 4.99
C PRO A 289 -6.44 -22.88 4.99
N VAL A 290 -6.60 -21.73 4.33
CA VAL A 290 -7.84 -20.94 4.31
C VAL A 290 -8.51 -20.92 2.93
N TRP A 291 -7.81 -21.36 1.89
CA TRP A 291 -8.24 -21.23 0.51
C TRP A 291 -9.08 -22.41 0.05
N ARG A 292 -10.26 -22.14 -0.51
CA ARG A 292 -11.10 -23.15 -1.17
C ARG A 292 -11.13 -22.87 -2.66
N LEU A 293 -10.73 -23.84 -3.46
CA LEU A 293 -10.87 -23.78 -4.91
C LEU A 293 -12.33 -23.99 -5.31
N VAL A 294 -12.76 -23.30 -6.37
CA VAL A 294 -14.05 -23.59 -6.99
C VAL A 294 -14.04 -25.02 -7.52
N GLY A 295 -15.05 -25.82 -7.15
CA GLY A 295 -15.18 -27.22 -7.59
C GLY A 295 -14.41 -28.27 -6.79
N ASN A 296 -13.58 -27.91 -5.80
CA ASN A 296 -12.73 -28.88 -5.08
C ASN A 296 -13.41 -29.63 -3.92
N GLY A 297 -14.74 -29.72 -3.89
CA GLY A 297 -15.46 -30.38 -2.79
C GLY A 297 -15.40 -29.67 -1.43
N GLY A 298 -14.78 -28.49 -1.33
CA GLY A 298 -14.73 -27.69 -0.09
C GLY A 298 -13.47 -27.88 0.76
N HIS A 299 -12.51 -28.68 0.30
CA HIS A 299 -11.20 -28.83 0.95
C HIS A 299 -10.46 -27.48 0.99
N ARG A 300 -9.73 -27.25 2.09
CA ARG A 300 -8.95 -26.02 2.28
C ARG A 300 -7.47 -26.29 2.04
N LEU A 301 -6.86 -25.42 1.26
CA LEU A 301 -5.48 -25.48 0.83
C LEU A 301 -4.70 -24.32 1.44
N ARG A 302 -3.40 -24.53 1.69
CA ARG A 302 -2.48 -23.42 1.99
C ARG A 302 -2.23 -22.63 0.71
N LEU A 303 -1.73 -21.40 0.86
CA LEU A 303 -1.35 -20.61 -0.31
C LEU A 303 -0.28 -21.32 -1.16
N ALA A 304 0.63 -22.04 -0.50
CA ALA A 304 1.67 -22.83 -1.14
C ALA A 304 1.16 -24.09 -1.86
N ASP A 305 -0.04 -24.58 -1.50
CA ASP A 305 -0.65 -25.78 -2.09
C ASP A 305 -1.59 -25.44 -3.26
N LEU A 306 -1.73 -24.15 -3.60
CA LEU A 306 -2.51 -23.74 -4.76
C LEU A 306 -1.77 -24.11 -6.06
N PRO A 307 -2.50 -24.35 -7.16
CA PRO A 307 -1.89 -24.61 -8.45
C PRO A 307 -0.82 -23.57 -8.80
N THR A 308 0.37 -24.07 -9.12
CA THR A 308 1.53 -23.27 -9.48
C THR A 308 1.64 -23.19 -11.00
N THR A 309 2.21 -22.10 -11.49
CA THR A 309 2.40 -21.88 -12.93
C THR A 309 3.86 -22.05 -13.29
N ASN A 310 4.15 -22.93 -14.24
CA ASN A 310 5.46 -23.03 -14.88
C ASN A 310 5.47 -22.40 -16.28
N ASP A 311 4.52 -21.49 -16.54
CA ASP A 311 4.36 -20.86 -17.85
C ASP A 311 5.61 -20.07 -18.23
N GLU A 312 6.05 -20.21 -19.49
CA GLU A 312 7.19 -19.46 -20.01
C GLU A 312 6.91 -17.95 -19.98
N PRO A 313 7.92 -17.12 -19.66
CA PRO A 313 7.80 -15.67 -19.74
C PRO A 313 7.44 -15.23 -21.17
N GLY A 314 6.64 -14.16 -21.28
CA GLY A 314 6.20 -13.65 -22.58
C GLY A 314 5.66 -12.22 -22.47
N PRO A 315 5.20 -11.62 -23.57
CA PRO A 315 4.73 -10.22 -23.58
C PRO A 315 3.60 -9.92 -22.59
N LEU A 316 2.84 -10.95 -22.20
CA LEU A 316 1.74 -10.89 -21.24
C LEU A 316 1.98 -11.75 -20.00
N ASN A 317 3.17 -12.34 -19.86
CA ASN A 317 3.54 -13.11 -18.68
C ASN A 317 4.86 -12.55 -18.12
N PRO A 318 4.83 -11.89 -16.95
CA PRO A 318 6.02 -11.26 -16.38
C PRO A 318 7.09 -12.27 -15.95
N GLY A 319 6.81 -13.58 -16.04
CA GLY A 319 7.76 -14.63 -15.69
C GLY A 319 8.08 -14.68 -14.20
N PRO A 320 9.18 -15.36 -13.83
CA PRO A 320 9.57 -15.52 -12.44
C PRO A 320 9.92 -14.17 -11.78
N PRO A 321 9.80 -14.05 -10.46
CA PRO A 321 10.18 -12.84 -9.73
C PRO A 321 11.69 -12.58 -9.86
N ALA A 322 12.06 -11.34 -10.22
CA ALA A 322 13.42 -10.84 -10.13
C ALA A 322 13.73 -10.40 -8.68
N PRO A 323 15.02 -10.33 -8.27
CA PRO A 323 15.38 -10.00 -6.89
C PRO A 323 14.85 -8.66 -6.39
N ASP A 324 14.74 -7.65 -7.26
CA ASP A 324 14.22 -6.32 -6.96
C ASP A 324 12.68 -6.27 -6.83
N HIS A 325 11.98 -7.32 -7.26
CA HIS A 325 10.54 -7.48 -7.00
C HIS A 325 10.25 -7.87 -5.55
N ASP A 326 11.27 -8.35 -4.81
CA ASP A 326 11.09 -8.74 -3.43
C ASP A 326 10.81 -7.51 -2.57
N PRO A 327 9.69 -7.47 -1.81
CA PRO A 327 9.35 -6.29 -1.01
C PRO A 327 10.37 -5.97 0.08
N LEU A 328 11.23 -6.93 0.45
CA LEU A 328 12.27 -6.83 1.47
C LEU A 328 13.68 -6.98 0.88
N HIS A 329 13.89 -6.74 -0.42
CA HIS A 329 15.18 -6.93 -1.12
C HIS A 329 16.38 -6.25 -0.45
N GLU A 330 16.21 -5.10 0.20
CA GLU A 330 17.28 -4.38 0.93
C GLU A 330 17.67 -5.04 2.28
N LEU A 331 16.95 -6.07 2.72
CA LEU A 331 17.19 -6.76 4.00
C LEU A 331 17.79 -8.16 3.82
N THR A 332 18.00 -8.61 2.58
CA THR A 332 18.44 -9.96 2.26
C THR A 332 19.74 -9.96 1.50
#